data_AF-A0A1S1VAR6-F1
#
_entry.id   AF-A0A1S1VAR6-F1
#
_cell.length_a   1.000
_cell.length_b   1.000
_cell.length_c   1.000
_cell.angle_alpha   90.00
_cell.angle_beta   90.00
_cell.angle_gamma   90.00
#
_symmetry.space_group_name_H-M   'P 1'
#
loop_
_entity.id
_entity.type
_entity.pdbx_description
1 polymer ?
#
loop_
_entity_poly.entity_id
_entity_poly.type
_entity_poly.pdbx_seq_one_letter_code
_entity_poly.pdbx_strand_id
1 'polypeptide(L)'
;MLISCKYCGGLHERGEVCAKKPAREKKTTYIDKFRWSRTWQKKRKQINDRDKYLCQACLRDMKGTELRYNYTDIEVHHIVPMIEDWDKRLEDTNLICLCSTHHSMAERGEIEREELIDMVEEIYKKYHK
;
A
#
# COMPACT_ATOMS: atom_id res chain seq x y z
N MET A 1 14.72 16.31 -35.12
CA MET A 1 15.23 17.30 -34.13
C MET A 1 16.10 16.55 -33.14
N LEU A 2 17.36 16.98 -32.99
CA LEU A 2 18.32 16.35 -32.08
C LEU A 2 18.10 16.85 -30.64
N ILE A 3 18.31 15.97 -29.66
CA ILE A 3 18.22 16.27 -28.23
C ILE A 3 19.52 15.87 -27.52
N SER A 4 19.92 16.65 -26.51
CA SER A 4 21.06 16.30 -25.67
C SER A 4 20.73 15.11 -24.77
N CYS A 5 21.64 14.14 -24.71
CA CYS A 5 21.47 12.92 -23.96
C CYS A 5 22.20 13.00 -22.61
N LYS A 6 21.44 12.92 -21.51
CA LYS A 6 21.99 12.96 -20.14
C LYS A 6 22.91 11.78 -19.77
N TYR A 7 22.89 10.69 -20.54
CA TYR A 7 23.66 9.48 -20.24
C TYR A 7 25.06 9.48 -20.87
N CYS A 8 25.20 10.04 -22.07
CA CYS A 8 26.47 10.07 -22.80
C CYS A 8 27.03 11.48 -23.05
N GLY A 9 26.21 12.53 -22.86
CA GLY A 9 26.55 13.92 -23.18
C GLY A 9 26.41 14.29 -24.67
N GLY A 10 26.12 13.33 -25.56
CA GLY A 10 25.99 13.56 -27.01
C GLY A 10 24.61 14.03 -27.46
N LEU A 11 24.48 14.32 -28.76
CA LEU A 11 23.22 14.66 -29.41
C LEU A 11 22.65 13.43 -30.14
N HIS A 12 21.41 13.07 -29.81
CA HIS A 12 20.70 11.92 -30.40
C HIS A 12 19.42 12.37 -31.08
N GLU A 13 18.92 11.59 -32.04
CA GLU A 13 17.58 11.83 -32.56
C GLU A 13 16.51 11.57 -31.49
N ARG A 14 15.42 12.32 -31.56
CA ARG A 14 14.28 12.12 -30.65
C ARG A 14 13.70 10.70 -30.85
N GLY A 15 13.90 9.84 -29.86
CA GLY A 15 13.42 8.44 -29.86
C GLY A 15 14.55 7.41 -29.92
N GLU A 16 15.77 7.82 -30.27
CA GLU A 16 16.94 6.96 -30.32
C GLU A 16 17.38 6.51 -28.90
N VAL A 17 17.62 5.21 -28.72
CA VAL A 17 18.06 4.65 -27.44
C VAL A 17 19.59 4.73 -27.36
N CYS A 18 20.09 5.62 -26.49
CA CYS A 18 21.51 5.75 -26.23
C CYS A 18 22.12 4.46 -25.63
N ALA A 19 23.22 3.96 -26.19
CA ALA A 19 23.91 2.77 -25.69
C ALA A 19 24.46 2.89 -24.25
N LYS A 20 24.75 4.12 -23.79
CA LYS A 20 25.17 4.38 -22.39
C LYS A 20 23.99 4.47 -21.42
N LYS A 21 22.74 4.42 -21.89
CA LYS A 21 21.57 4.38 -21.03
C LYS A 21 21.51 3.01 -20.35
N PRO A 22 21.59 2.93 -19.01
CA PRO A 22 21.52 1.64 -18.33
C PRO A 22 20.18 0.97 -18.61
N ALA A 23 20.21 -0.33 -18.91
CA ALA A 23 19.01 -1.14 -18.99
C ALA A 23 18.38 -1.22 -17.60
N ARG A 24 17.10 -0.83 -17.49
CA ARG A 24 16.38 -0.91 -16.22
C ARG A 24 15.79 -2.30 -16.08
N GLU A 25 16.55 -3.22 -15.49
CA GLU A 25 16.02 -4.53 -15.09
C GLU A 25 15.21 -4.39 -13.81
N LYS A 26 13.88 -4.31 -13.92
CA LYS A 26 13.00 -4.52 -12.76
C LYS A 26 12.97 -6.03 -12.45
N LYS A 27 13.73 -6.46 -11.45
CA LYS A 27 13.63 -7.83 -10.94
C LYS A 27 12.32 -7.99 -10.17
N THR A 28 11.47 -8.91 -10.62
CA THR A 28 10.24 -9.28 -9.91
C THR A 28 10.59 -9.93 -8.58
N THR A 29 10.12 -9.33 -7.48
CA THR A 29 10.34 -9.86 -6.13
C THR A 29 9.27 -10.89 -5.74
N TYR A 30 9.50 -11.63 -4.66
CA TYR A 30 8.49 -12.52 -4.08
C TYR A 30 7.27 -11.73 -3.57
N ILE A 31 7.47 -10.49 -3.10
CA ILE A 31 6.41 -9.56 -2.70
C ILE A 31 5.53 -9.19 -3.89
N ASP A 32 6.13 -8.86 -5.04
CA ASP A 32 5.39 -8.55 -6.26
C ASP A 32 4.51 -9.74 -6.69
N LYS A 33 5.10 -10.95 -6.70
CA LYS A 33 4.35 -12.18 -7.01
C LYS A 33 3.18 -12.40 -6.05
N PHE A 34 3.36 -12.13 -4.76
CA PHE A 34 2.29 -12.26 -3.78
C PHE A 34 1.18 -11.24 -3.99
N ARG A 35 1.51 -9.98 -4.27
CA ARG A 35 0.51 -8.94 -4.58
C ARG A 35 -0.32 -9.28 -5.81
N TRP A 36 0.21 -10.08 -6.75
CA TRP A 36 -0.56 -10.57 -7.90
C TRP A 36 -1.33 -11.86 -7.62
N SER A 37 -1.02 -12.55 -6.53
CA SER A 37 -1.59 -13.87 -6.23
C SER A 37 -3.10 -13.81 -6.00
N ARG A 38 -3.80 -14.87 -6.40
CA ARG A 38 -5.23 -15.06 -6.09
C ARG A 38 -5.49 -15.08 -4.59
N THR A 39 -4.55 -15.60 -3.82
CA THR A 39 -4.62 -15.65 -2.35
C THR A 39 -4.72 -14.24 -1.77
N TRP A 40 -3.86 -13.32 -2.23
CA TRP A 40 -3.92 -11.93 -1.81
C TRP A 40 -5.22 -11.26 -2.27
N GLN A 41 -5.64 -11.45 -3.52
CA GLN A 41 -6.90 -10.87 -4.02
C GLN A 41 -8.10 -11.31 -3.18
N LYS A 42 -8.17 -12.60 -2.80
CA LYS A 42 -9.21 -13.14 -1.92
C LYS A 42 -9.13 -12.52 -0.53
N LYS A 43 -7.94 -12.47 0.08
CA LYS A 43 -7.74 -11.89 1.42
C LYS A 43 -8.09 -10.40 1.44
N ARG A 44 -7.60 -9.63 0.47
CA ARG A 44 -7.93 -8.21 0.29
C ARG A 44 -9.44 -7.99 0.25
N LYS A 45 -10.18 -8.81 -0.50
CA LYS A 45 -11.65 -8.73 -0.53
C LYS A 45 -12.27 -9.00 0.85
N GLN A 46 -11.79 -10.00 1.58
CA GLN A 46 -12.27 -10.31 2.93
C GLN A 46 -12.06 -9.12 3.89
N ILE A 47 -10.88 -8.49 3.84
CA ILE A 47 -10.59 -7.30 4.67
C ILE A 47 -11.47 -6.12 4.28
N ASN A 48 -11.64 -5.85 2.98
CA ASN A 48 -12.56 -4.80 2.53
C ASN A 48 -14.00 -5.04 3.00
N ASP A 49 -14.50 -6.30 2.93
CA ASP A 49 -15.84 -6.65 3.36
C ASP A 49 -16.01 -6.54 4.90
N ARG A 50 -14.95 -6.87 5.66
CA ARG A 50 -14.87 -6.69 7.13
C ARG A 50 -14.97 -5.21 7.50
N ASP A 51 -14.15 -4.39 6.83
CA ASP A 51 -14.00 -2.96 7.08
C ASP A 51 -15.07 -2.12 6.37
N LYS A 52 -16.04 -2.77 5.70
CA LYS A 52 -17.16 -2.14 4.97
C LYS A 52 -16.71 -1.16 3.89
N TYR A 53 -15.53 -1.38 3.31
CA TYR A 53 -14.91 -0.46 2.34
C TYR A 53 -14.78 0.96 2.88
N LEU A 54 -14.59 1.11 4.20
CA LEU A 54 -14.36 2.39 4.85
C LEU A 54 -12.92 2.48 5.38
N CYS A 55 -12.36 3.68 5.32
CA CYS A 55 -11.11 4.00 6.01
C CYS A 55 -11.33 3.90 7.53
N GLN A 56 -10.62 2.98 8.17
CA GLN A 56 -10.78 2.71 9.60
C GLN A 56 -10.22 3.82 10.50
N ALA A 57 -9.24 4.58 10.00
CA ALA A 57 -8.72 5.76 10.68
C ALA A 57 -9.70 6.95 10.58
N CYS A 58 -10.28 7.18 9.38
CA CYS A 58 -11.32 8.20 9.21
C CYS A 58 -12.53 7.97 10.11
N LEU A 59 -12.97 6.71 10.23
CA LEU A 59 -14.14 6.36 11.04
C LEU A 59 -13.99 6.75 12.52
N ARG A 60 -12.74 6.84 12.98
CA ARG A 60 -12.32 7.21 14.35
C ARG A 60 -11.88 8.67 14.48
N ASP A 61 -12.12 9.49 13.47
CA ASP A 61 -11.79 10.92 13.47
C ASP A 61 -10.28 11.18 13.75
N MET A 62 -9.40 10.31 13.24
CA MET A 62 -7.94 10.47 13.36
C MET A 62 -7.44 11.75 12.67
N LYS A 63 -6.25 12.21 13.05
CA LYS A 63 -5.58 13.34 12.38
C LYS A 63 -5.51 13.12 10.87
N GLY A 64 -5.92 14.13 10.09
CA GLY A 64 -5.99 14.04 8.63
C GLY A 64 -7.34 13.56 8.08
N THR A 65 -8.34 13.35 8.95
CA THR A 65 -9.71 13.03 8.54
C THR A 65 -10.44 14.27 8.04
N GLU A 66 -10.79 14.27 6.75
CA GLU A 66 -11.69 15.26 6.15
C GLU A 66 -13.15 14.80 6.16
N LEU A 67 -13.37 13.49 6.00
CA LEU A 67 -14.68 12.85 6.00
C LEU A 67 -14.63 11.60 6.88
N ARG A 68 -15.47 11.54 7.92
CA ARG A 68 -15.49 10.40 8.85
C ARG A 68 -15.84 9.07 8.17
N TYR A 69 -16.90 9.06 7.36
CA TYR A 69 -17.34 7.87 6.62
C TYR A 69 -16.70 7.85 5.22
N ASN A 70 -15.37 7.85 5.17
CA ASN A 70 -14.64 7.88 3.90
C ASN A 70 -14.55 6.50 3.25
N TYR A 71 -15.01 6.40 1.99
CA TYR A 71 -14.98 5.22 1.12
C TYR A 71 -14.20 5.46 -0.18
N THR A 72 -13.50 6.59 -0.32
CA THR A 72 -12.72 6.93 -1.52
C THR A 72 -11.29 6.38 -1.41
N ASP A 73 -10.78 5.86 -2.53
CA ASP A 73 -9.41 5.37 -2.68
C ASP A 73 -8.92 4.47 -1.53
N ILE A 74 -9.75 3.47 -1.19
CA ILE A 74 -9.48 2.56 -0.09
C ILE A 74 -8.52 1.45 -0.51
N GLU A 75 -7.44 1.34 0.26
CA GLU A 75 -6.39 0.34 0.10
C GLU A 75 -6.25 -0.48 1.39
N VAL A 76 -5.91 -1.76 1.23
CA VAL A 76 -5.60 -2.61 2.39
C VAL A 76 -4.12 -2.45 2.69
N HIS A 77 -3.84 -1.90 3.86
CA HIS A 77 -2.51 -1.65 4.39
C HIS A 77 -2.02 -2.85 5.21
N HIS A 78 -0.74 -3.19 5.07
CA HIS A 78 -0.03 -4.13 5.95
C HIS A 78 0.60 -3.34 7.09
N ILE A 79 0.11 -3.52 8.34
CA ILE A 79 0.59 -2.77 9.51
C ILE A 79 2.06 -3.09 9.80
N VAL A 80 2.39 -4.39 9.81
CA VAL A 80 3.76 -4.90 9.73
C VAL A 80 4.06 -5.21 8.26
N PRO A 81 5.03 -4.52 7.64
CA PRO A 81 5.39 -4.74 6.25
C PRO A 81 5.80 -6.18 5.97
N MET A 82 5.40 -6.71 4.81
CA MET A 82 5.75 -8.07 4.36
C MET A 82 7.26 -8.37 4.29
N ILE A 83 8.10 -7.33 4.21
CA ILE A 83 9.55 -7.49 4.20
C ILE A 83 10.13 -7.68 5.60
N GLU A 84 9.43 -7.19 6.63
CA GLU A 84 9.81 -7.35 8.03
C GLU A 84 9.30 -8.68 8.59
N ASP A 85 8.05 -9.04 8.27
CA ASP A 85 7.45 -10.29 8.72
C ASP A 85 6.55 -10.87 7.62
N TRP A 86 7.04 -11.90 6.95
CA TRP A 86 6.33 -12.54 5.86
C TRP A 86 5.14 -13.39 6.34
N ASP A 87 5.22 -13.96 7.54
CA ASP A 87 4.21 -14.89 8.03
C ASP A 87 2.89 -14.16 8.32
N LYS A 88 2.99 -12.88 8.69
CA LYS A 88 1.84 -11.98 8.93
C LYS A 88 1.13 -11.47 7.66
N ARG A 89 1.61 -11.79 6.46
CA ARG A 89 1.10 -11.19 5.20
C ARG A 89 -0.39 -11.45 4.91
N LEU A 90 -0.98 -12.48 5.53
CA LEU A 90 -2.40 -12.88 5.42
C LEU A 90 -3.13 -12.85 6.77
N GLU A 91 -2.47 -12.42 7.84
CA GLU A 91 -3.09 -12.30 9.15
C GLU A 91 -4.03 -11.11 9.17
N ASP A 92 -5.26 -11.36 9.59
CA ASP A 92 -6.27 -10.30 9.53
C ASP A 92 -6.02 -9.18 10.54
N THR A 93 -5.35 -9.49 11.66
CA THR A 93 -4.88 -8.52 12.66
C THR A 93 -3.75 -7.63 12.14
N ASN A 94 -3.11 -8.00 11.02
CA ASN A 94 -2.04 -7.24 10.38
C ASN A 94 -2.54 -6.43 9.16
N LEU A 95 -3.84 -6.46 8.87
CA LEU A 95 -4.42 -5.88 7.66
C LEU A 95 -5.55 -4.90 8.03
N ILE A 96 -5.53 -3.71 7.44
CA ILE A 96 -6.53 -2.65 7.71
C ILE A 96 -6.84 -1.83 6.46
N CYS A 97 -8.10 -1.44 6.25
CA CYS A 97 -8.49 -0.53 5.17
C CYS A 97 -8.20 0.94 5.54
N LEU A 98 -7.45 1.63 4.68
CA LEU A 98 -7.12 3.05 4.80
C LEU A 98 -7.37 3.78 3.47
N CYS A 99 -7.75 5.06 3.53
CA CYS A 99 -7.70 5.93 2.35
C CYS A 99 -6.24 6.33 2.03
N SER A 100 -6.00 6.85 0.84
CA SER A 100 -4.68 7.31 0.37
C SER A 100 -3.93 8.21 1.37
N THR A 101 -4.64 9.14 2.02
CA THR A 101 -4.06 10.03 3.05
C THR A 101 -3.54 9.25 4.25
N HIS A 102 -4.39 8.44 4.89
CA HIS A 102 -4.00 7.69 6.08
C HIS A 102 -3.02 6.56 5.75
N HIS A 103 -3.09 5.98 4.55
CA HIS A 103 -2.08 5.03 4.07
C HIS A 103 -0.69 5.67 4.02
N SER A 104 -0.59 6.87 3.44
CA SER A 104 0.67 7.63 3.37
C SER A 104 1.15 8.09 4.75
N MET A 105 0.25 8.37 5.69
CA MET A 105 0.60 8.69 7.07
C MET A 105 1.17 7.46 7.80
N ALA A 106 0.54 6.29 7.65
CA ALA A 106 1.03 5.04 8.21
C ALA A 106 2.41 4.65 7.64
N GLU A 107 2.63 4.77 6.34
CA GLU A 107 3.94 4.49 5.72
C GLU A 107 5.06 5.42 6.22
N ARG A 108 4.71 6.65 6.62
CA ARG A 108 5.65 7.63 7.19
C ARG A 108 5.82 7.50 8.70
N GLY A 109 5.09 6.61 9.36
CA GLY A 109 5.09 6.47 10.83
C GLY A 109 4.41 7.63 11.55
N GLU A 110 3.50 8.36 10.89
CA GLU A 110 2.69 9.40 11.54
C GLU A 110 1.48 8.84 12.27
N ILE A 111 1.15 7.57 12.01
CA ILE A 111 0.21 6.75 12.76
C ILE A 111 1.01 5.56 13.25
N GLU A 112 1.08 5.36 14.55
CA GLU A 112 1.87 4.29 15.13
C GLU A 112 1.23 2.92 14.80
N ARG A 113 2.06 1.88 14.73
CA ARG A 113 1.57 0.54 14.39
C ARG A 113 0.62 0.00 15.45
N GLU A 114 0.92 0.30 16.71
CA GLU A 114 0.10 -0.05 17.88
C GLU A 114 -1.31 0.54 17.74
N GLU A 115 -1.43 1.80 17.31
CA GLU A 115 -2.75 2.43 17.08
C GLU A 115 -3.54 1.68 16.00
N LEU A 116 -2.89 1.28 14.90
CA LEU A 116 -3.55 0.52 13.84
C LEU A 116 -3.95 -0.89 14.31
N ILE A 117 -3.12 -1.55 15.13
CA ILE A 117 -3.42 -2.86 15.72
C ILE A 117 -4.65 -2.77 16.61
N ASP A 118 -4.69 -1.77 17.51
CA ASP A 118 -5.82 -1.53 18.41
C ASP A 118 -7.13 -1.34 17.61
N MET A 119 -7.08 -0.56 16.52
CA MET A 119 -8.23 -0.38 15.63
C MET A 119 -8.73 -1.69 15.05
N VAL A 120 -7.83 -2.59 14.63
CA VAL A 120 -8.19 -3.89 14.07
C VAL A 120 -8.74 -4.82 15.15
N GLU A 121 -8.14 -4.85 16.34
CA GLU A 121 -8.66 -5.65 17.46
C GLU A 121 -10.06 -5.23 17.88
N GLU A 122 -10.35 -3.94 17.91
CA GLU A 122 -11.70 -3.43 18.18
C GLU A 122 -12.72 -3.93 17.16
N ILE A 123 -12.36 -3.93 15.88
CA ILE A 123 -13.21 -4.46 14.80
C ILE A 123 -13.49 -5.94 15.05
N TYR A 124 -12.46 -6.72 15.39
CA TYR A 124 -12.59 -8.13 15.74
C TYR A 124 -13.55 -8.38 16.90
N LYS A 125 -13.38 -7.64 18.00
CA LYS A 125 -14.24 -7.73 19.19
C LYS A 125 -15.71 -7.39 18.88
N LYS A 126 -15.96 -6.52 17.90
CA LYS A 126 -17.31 -6.10 17.51
C LYS A 126 -18.07 -7.16 16.70
N TYR A 127 -17.39 -7.96 15.89
CA TYR A 127 -18.01 -8.93 14.97
C TYR A 127 -17.96 -10.39 15.45
N HIS A 128 -17.19 -10.69 16.49
CA HIS A 128 -17.09 -12.04 17.08
C HIS A 128 -17.62 -12.12 18.51
N LYS A 129 -18.54 -11.23 18.87
CA LYS A 129 -19.31 -11.25 20.12
C LYS A 129 -20.62 -12.00 19.90
#